data_AF-A0A520HUU5-F1
#
_entry.id   AF-A0A520HUU5-F1
#
_cell.length_a   1.000
_cell.length_b   1.000
_cell.length_c   1.000
_cell.angle_alpha   90.00
_cell.angle_beta   90.00
_cell.angle_gamma   90.00
#
_symmetry.space_group_name_H-M   'P 1'
#
loop_
_entity.id
_entity.type
_entity.pdbx_description
1 polymer ?
#
loop_
_entity_poly.entity_id
_entity_poly.type
_entity_poly.pdbx_seq_one_letter_code
_entity_poly.pdbx_strand_id
1 'polypeptide(L)'
;MSRLRSGRTLSVLGLAAELDVSDETIRRELRTLEEQGVVIREHGGARLAALAFEGPLNQRMEENADAKLRIARAAAELVTDGAIVFIDSGTTSCFIARQLVERRGLTIITNSLQVAGDLGAINGNRLFLAGGQMDYDYRAFSDHQAQAFVRGFTPHLAILSVGGISLDRGLMDFHPGEAEMSRIAYATAKQVMLGV
;
A
#
# COMPACT_ATOMS: atom_id res chain seq x y z
N MET A 1 -8.00 23.03 6.05
CA MET A 1 -8.14 21.56 5.87
C MET A 1 -9.35 20.94 6.61
N SER A 2 -10.05 21.60 7.55
CA SER A 2 -11.07 20.94 8.41
C SER A 2 -12.52 20.85 7.88
N ARG A 3 -12.78 21.28 6.63
CA ARG A 3 -14.16 21.53 6.14
C ARG A 3 -14.70 20.50 5.15
N LEU A 4 -13.83 19.79 4.44
CA LEU A 4 -14.29 18.69 3.63
C LEU A 4 -14.69 17.57 4.60
N ARG A 5 -15.96 17.18 4.59
CA ARG A 5 -16.46 15.99 5.29
C ARG A 5 -16.81 14.96 4.22
N SER A 6 -16.57 13.69 4.51
CA SER A 6 -16.92 12.58 3.63
C SER A 6 -18.38 12.74 3.13
N GLY A 7 -18.56 12.71 1.80
CA GLY A 7 -19.87 12.77 1.15
C GLY A 7 -20.46 14.16 0.83
N ARG A 8 -19.81 15.28 1.19
CA ARG A 8 -20.31 16.63 0.86
C ARG A 8 -19.46 17.33 -0.20
N THR A 9 -20.06 17.64 -1.34
CA THR A 9 -19.45 18.47 -2.40
C THR A 9 -19.48 19.95 -1.98
N LEU A 10 -18.33 20.62 -2.03
CA LEU A 10 -18.18 22.06 -1.83
C LEU A 10 -17.95 22.72 -3.18
N SER A 11 -18.63 23.85 -3.44
CA SER A 11 -18.46 24.59 -4.70
C SER A 11 -17.17 25.42 -4.69
N VAL A 12 -16.56 25.59 -5.87
CA VAL A 12 -15.37 26.43 -6.06
C VAL A 12 -15.62 27.86 -5.59
N LEU A 13 -16.76 28.43 -6.00
CA LEU A 13 -17.18 29.79 -5.62
C LEU A 13 -17.36 29.93 -4.11
N GLY A 14 -17.93 28.92 -3.45
CA GLY A 14 -18.12 28.92 -2.00
C GLY A 14 -16.79 28.87 -1.25
N LEU A 15 -15.85 28.04 -1.71
CA LEU A 15 -14.50 27.94 -1.15
C LEU A 15 -13.68 29.22 -1.38
N ALA A 16 -13.79 29.84 -2.55
CA ALA A 16 -13.09 31.08 -2.90
C ALA A 16 -13.54 32.24 -1.99
N ALA A 17 -14.86 32.38 -1.81
CA ALA A 17 -15.43 33.39 -0.93
C ALA A 17 -15.10 33.16 0.55
N GLU A 18 -15.11 31.91 1.04
CA GLU A 18 -14.81 31.61 2.45
C GLU A 18 -13.32 31.76 2.79
N LEU A 19 -12.43 31.43 1.85
CA LEU A 19 -10.98 31.48 2.04
C LEU A 19 -10.35 32.81 1.58
N ASP A 20 -11.16 33.74 1.08
CA ASP A 20 -10.74 35.05 0.54
C ASP A 20 -9.62 34.93 -0.52
N VAL A 21 -9.83 34.04 -1.49
CA VAL A 21 -8.89 33.80 -2.60
C VAL A 21 -9.63 33.72 -3.92
N SER A 22 -8.91 33.80 -5.04
CA SER A 22 -9.53 33.70 -6.37
C SER A 22 -10.02 32.29 -6.68
N ASP A 23 -11.08 32.19 -7.51
CA ASP A 23 -11.55 30.92 -8.09
C ASP A 23 -10.42 30.12 -8.76
N GLU A 24 -9.47 30.81 -9.41
CA GLU A 24 -8.34 30.17 -10.08
C GLU A 24 -7.37 29.55 -9.08
N THR A 25 -7.15 30.21 -7.93
CA THR A 25 -6.38 29.65 -6.82
C THR A 25 -7.04 28.37 -6.32
N ILE A 26 -8.35 28.38 -6.04
CA ILE A 26 -9.08 27.18 -5.59
C ILE A 26 -9.02 26.07 -6.64
N ARG A 27 -9.20 26.38 -7.93
CA ARG A 27 -9.12 25.39 -9.02
C ARG A 27 -7.73 24.76 -9.12
N ARG A 28 -6.66 25.53 -8.90
CA ARG A 28 -5.29 25.02 -8.88
C ARG A 28 -5.05 24.10 -7.68
N GLU A 29 -5.42 24.53 -6.47
CA GLU A 29 -5.25 23.70 -5.27
C GLU A 29 -6.09 22.42 -5.34
N LEU A 30 -7.32 22.49 -5.85
CA LEU A 30 -8.16 21.30 -6.06
C LEU A 30 -7.62 20.34 -7.13
N ARG A 31 -6.90 20.84 -8.15
CA ARG A 31 -6.17 19.98 -9.10
C ARG A 31 -5.06 19.21 -8.38
N THR A 32 -4.26 19.90 -7.56
CA THR A 32 -3.21 19.26 -6.77
C THR A 32 -3.77 18.25 -5.78
N LEU A 33 -4.87 18.56 -5.10
CA LEU A 33 -5.55 17.62 -4.18
C LEU A 33 -6.22 16.45 -4.91
N GLU A 34 -6.67 16.63 -6.15
CA GLU A 34 -7.19 15.55 -7.00
C GLU A 34 -6.06 14.64 -7.49
N GLU A 35 -4.92 15.21 -7.89
CA GLU A 35 -3.69 14.47 -8.21
C GLU A 35 -3.17 13.66 -7.01
N GLN A 36 -3.37 14.16 -5.80
CA GLN A 36 -3.05 13.48 -4.54
C GLN A 36 -4.16 12.51 -4.08
N GLY A 37 -5.25 12.36 -4.83
CA GLY A 37 -6.37 11.50 -4.49
C GLY A 37 -7.17 11.92 -3.24
N VAL A 38 -6.94 13.12 -2.71
CA VAL A 38 -7.62 13.65 -1.51
C VAL A 38 -9.05 14.08 -1.86
N VAL A 39 -9.27 14.61 -3.05
CA VAL A 39 -10.60 15.07 -3.51
C VAL A 39 -10.95 14.53 -4.88
N ILE A 40 -12.25 14.39 -5.14
CA ILE A 40 -12.80 14.12 -6.47
C ILE A 40 -13.49 15.40 -6.95
N ARG A 41 -13.08 15.94 -8.11
CA ARG A 41 -13.75 17.10 -8.69
C ARG A 41 -15.05 16.68 -9.37
N GLU A 42 -16.06 17.52 -9.20
CA GLU A 42 -17.34 17.41 -9.87
C GLU A 42 -17.65 18.76 -10.55
N HIS A 43 -18.70 18.83 -11.37
CA HIS A 43 -19.03 20.06 -12.09
C HIS A 43 -19.26 21.22 -11.11
N GLY A 44 -18.31 22.16 -11.06
CA GLY A 44 -18.37 23.38 -10.23
C GLY A 44 -17.90 23.23 -8.78
N GLY A 45 -17.35 22.08 -8.38
CA GLY A 45 -16.95 21.83 -6.99
C GLY A 45 -16.01 20.63 -6.81
N ALA A 46 -15.76 20.28 -5.56
CA ALA A 46 -15.02 19.08 -5.18
C ALA A 46 -15.58 18.50 -3.88
N ARG A 47 -15.49 17.18 -3.74
CA ARG A 47 -15.77 16.46 -2.50
C ARG A 47 -14.51 15.70 -2.08
N LEU A 48 -14.38 15.37 -0.79
CA LEU A 48 -13.36 14.40 -0.38
C LEU A 48 -13.54 13.12 -1.19
N ALA A 49 -12.43 12.57 -1.65
CA ALA A 49 -12.39 11.15 -1.99
C ALA A 49 -12.89 10.40 -0.76
N ALA A 50 -13.72 9.37 -0.97
CA ALA A 50 -14.15 8.56 0.15
C ALA A 50 -12.91 8.09 0.93
N LEU A 51 -13.05 7.83 2.23
CA LEU A 51 -12.03 7.18 3.08
C LEU A 51 -11.56 5.81 2.55
N ALA A 52 -11.94 5.41 1.33
CA ALA A 52 -11.68 4.16 0.65
C ALA A 52 -10.48 4.22 -0.30
N PHE A 53 -9.75 5.33 -0.38
CA PHE A 53 -8.56 5.46 -1.22
C PHE A 53 -7.36 5.93 -0.40
N GLU A 54 -6.30 5.15 -0.42
CA GLU A 54 -5.09 5.38 0.38
C GLU A 54 -4.06 6.28 -0.33
N GLY A 55 -4.32 6.64 -1.59
CA GLY A 55 -3.41 7.41 -2.42
C GLY A 55 -2.40 6.53 -3.19
N PRO A 56 -1.77 7.09 -4.24
CA PRO A 56 -0.73 6.40 -5.00
C PRO A 56 0.45 5.95 -4.12
N LEU A 57 1.06 4.82 -4.46
CA LEU A 57 2.16 4.20 -3.70
C LEU A 57 3.30 5.19 -3.42
N ASN A 58 3.70 5.99 -4.41
CA ASN A 58 4.80 6.96 -4.28
C ASN A 58 4.52 8.01 -3.19
N GLN A 59 3.28 8.50 -3.09
CA GLN A 59 2.89 9.42 -2.03
C GLN A 59 2.92 8.72 -0.68
N ARG A 60 2.31 7.54 -0.57
CA ARG A 60 2.31 6.74 0.66
C ARG A 60 3.73 6.38 1.12
N MET A 61 4.70 6.25 0.21
CA MET A 61 6.10 5.96 0.57
C MET A 61 6.77 7.12 1.31
N GLU A 62 6.33 8.36 1.09
CA GLU A 62 6.85 9.54 1.79
C GLU A 62 6.19 9.73 3.17
N GLU A 63 4.94 9.28 3.31
CA GLU A 63 4.19 9.37 4.56
C GLU A 63 4.81 8.52 5.67
N ASN A 64 5.11 9.14 6.80
CA ASN A 64 5.68 8.49 7.99
C ASN A 64 6.95 7.65 7.70
N ALA A 65 7.75 8.05 6.70
CA ALA A 65 8.92 7.31 6.23
C ALA A 65 9.90 6.92 7.35
N ASP A 66 10.17 7.83 8.30
CA ASP A 66 11.04 7.56 9.44
C ASP A 66 10.49 6.45 10.36
N ALA A 67 9.18 6.44 10.59
CA ALA A 67 8.54 5.40 11.37
C ALA A 67 8.62 4.04 10.64
N LYS A 68 8.33 4.02 9.34
CA LYS A 68 8.44 2.83 8.48
C LYS A 68 9.87 2.29 8.44
N LEU A 69 10.88 3.16 8.41
CA LEU A 69 12.27 2.74 8.45
C LEU A 69 12.66 2.10 9.78
N ARG A 70 12.16 2.62 10.92
CA ARG A 70 12.39 1.98 12.24
C ARG A 70 11.75 0.61 12.33
N ILE A 71 10.51 0.48 11.86
CA ILE A 71 9.81 -0.81 11.77
C ILE A 71 10.61 -1.77 10.87
N ALA A 72 11.07 -1.29 9.72
CA ALA A 72 11.80 -2.08 8.75
C ALA A 72 13.10 -2.67 9.30
N ARG A 73 13.87 -1.89 10.06
CA ARG A 73 15.09 -2.37 10.71
C ARG A 73 14.80 -3.48 11.72
N ALA A 74 13.82 -3.27 12.60
CA ALA A 74 13.44 -4.26 13.60
C ALA A 74 12.87 -5.54 12.94
N ALA A 75 12.04 -5.40 11.91
CA ALA A 75 11.49 -6.51 11.15
C ALA A 75 12.59 -7.34 10.45
N ALA A 76 13.59 -6.68 9.87
CA ALA A 76 14.68 -7.35 9.15
C ALA A 76 15.54 -8.24 10.06
N GLU A 77 15.65 -7.92 11.35
CA GLU A 77 16.35 -8.75 12.35
C GLU A 77 15.66 -10.11 12.58
N LEU A 78 14.35 -10.18 12.34
CA LEU A 78 13.54 -11.39 12.51
C LEU A 78 13.56 -12.31 11.28
N VAL A 79 14.09 -11.83 10.15
CA VAL A 79 14.23 -12.63 8.93
C VAL A 79 15.63 -13.23 8.86
N THR A 80 15.70 -14.55 8.82
CA THR A 80 16.97 -15.28 8.67
C THR A 80 17.30 -15.55 7.21
N ASP A 81 18.58 -15.74 6.90
CA ASP A 81 19.00 -16.24 5.60
C ASP A 81 18.33 -17.59 5.28
N GLY A 82 18.07 -17.86 4.01
CA GLY A 82 17.37 -19.07 3.56
C GLY A 82 15.86 -19.09 3.80
N ALA A 83 15.28 -18.05 4.43
CA ALA A 83 13.85 -18.02 4.73
C ALA A 83 12.99 -17.95 3.46
N ILE A 84 11.78 -18.53 3.55
CA ILE A 84 10.73 -18.38 2.54
C ILE A 84 9.76 -17.32 3.05
N VAL A 85 9.71 -16.18 2.38
CA VAL A 85 8.95 -15.01 2.83
C VAL A 85 7.94 -14.58 1.79
N PHE A 86 6.71 -14.31 2.24
CA PHE A 86 5.77 -13.51 1.46
C PHE A 86 5.86 -12.06 1.91
N ILE A 87 5.90 -11.13 0.97
CA ILE A 87 5.91 -9.68 1.24
C ILE A 87 4.86 -9.03 0.35
N ASP A 88 3.89 -8.35 0.94
CA ASP A 88 2.80 -7.70 0.20
C ASP A 88 3.20 -6.35 -0.43
N SER A 89 2.21 -5.61 -0.91
CA SER A 89 2.38 -4.35 -1.63
C SER A 89 2.41 -3.09 -0.77
N GLY A 90 2.21 -3.21 0.53
CA GLY A 90 2.13 -2.04 1.40
C GLY A 90 3.46 -1.30 1.50
N THR A 91 3.39 -0.01 1.77
CA THR A 91 4.60 0.83 1.83
C THR A 91 5.52 0.41 2.98
N THR A 92 4.98 0.06 4.15
CA THR A 92 5.79 -0.49 5.25
C THR A 92 6.52 -1.76 4.83
N SER A 93 5.87 -2.65 4.08
CA SER A 93 6.47 -3.86 3.51
C SER A 93 7.57 -3.55 2.50
N CYS A 94 7.42 -2.50 1.68
CA CYS A 94 8.48 -2.02 0.79
C CYS A 94 9.72 -1.54 1.57
N PHE A 95 9.53 -0.81 2.68
CA PHE A 95 10.65 -0.42 3.54
C PHE A 95 11.35 -1.64 4.16
N ILE A 96 10.58 -2.63 4.62
CA ILE A 96 11.13 -3.90 5.12
C ILE A 96 11.95 -4.59 4.02
N ALA A 97 11.40 -4.72 2.81
CA ALA A 97 12.08 -5.33 1.67
C ALA A 97 13.45 -4.69 1.39
N ARG A 98 13.55 -3.35 1.46
CA ARG A 98 14.83 -2.63 1.29
C ARG A 98 15.88 -2.98 2.35
N GLN A 99 15.46 -3.30 3.57
CA GLN A 99 16.40 -3.75 4.62
C GLN A 99 16.80 -5.23 4.43
N LEU A 100 16.01 -6.01 3.70
CA LEU A 100 16.30 -7.43 3.42
C LEU A 100 17.29 -7.65 2.27
N VAL A 101 17.75 -6.60 1.58
CA VAL A 101 18.74 -6.69 0.50
C VAL A 101 20.06 -7.34 0.96
N GLU A 102 20.40 -7.22 2.24
CA GLU A 102 21.60 -7.82 2.81
C GLU A 102 21.46 -9.33 3.12
N ARG A 103 20.21 -9.84 3.18
CA ARG A 103 19.92 -11.26 3.45
C ARG A 103 20.15 -12.11 2.22
N ARG A 104 20.52 -13.37 2.43
CA ARG A 104 20.94 -14.28 1.36
C ARG A 104 20.10 -15.54 1.31
N GLY A 105 19.97 -16.11 0.10
CA GLY A 105 19.28 -17.37 -0.11
C GLY A 105 17.78 -17.33 0.18
N LEU A 106 17.17 -16.15 0.27
CA LEU A 106 15.75 -16.00 0.50
C LEU A 106 14.95 -16.57 -0.68
N THR A 107 13.82 -17.21 -0.40
CA THR A 107 12.77 -17.42 -1.39
C THR A 107 11.68 -16.41 -1.14
N ILE A 108 11.59 -15.42 -2.03
CA ILE A 108 10.68 -14.28 -1.91
C ILE A 108 9.48 -14.52 -2.80
N ILE A 109 8.29 -14.46 -2.20
CA ILE A 109 7.02 -14.41 -2.91
C ILE A 109 6.47 -13.00 -2.70
N THR A 110 6.09 -12.30 -3.75
CA THR A 110 5.49 -10.97 -3.61
C THR A 110 4.49 -10.74 -4.72
N ASN A 111 3.49 -9.90 -4.45
CA ASN A 111 2.60 -9.36 -5.47
C ASN A 111 2.94 -7.92 -5.86
N SER A 112 4.05 -7.37 -5.35
CA SER A 112 4.44 -5.98 -5.52
C SER A 112 5.57 -5.84 -6.51
N LEU A 113 5.39 -4.98 -7.51
CA LEU A 113 6.45 -4.65 -8.45
C LEU A 113 7.58 -3.88 -7.75
N GLN A 114 7.26 -3.07 -6.74
CA GLN A 114 8.25 -2.32 -5.98
C GLN A 114 9.14 -3.24 -5.14
N VAL A 115 8.55 -4.17 -4.38
CA VAL A 115 9.30 -5.17 -3.61
C VAL A 115 10.14 -6.04 -4.54
N ALA A 116 9.57 -6.43 -5.69
CA ALA A 116 10.30 -7.23 -6.66
C ALA A 116 11.51 -6.49 -7.23
N GLY A 117 11.39 -5.18 -7.48
CA GLY A 117 12.51 -4.34 -7.88
C GLY A 117 13.56 -4.19 -6.78
N ASP A 118 13.14 -3.94 -5.55
CA ASP A 118 14.04 -3.72 -4.40
C ASP A 118 14.84 -4.99 -4.06
N LEU A 119 14.25 -6.18 -4.20
CA LEU A 119 14.87 -7.47 -3.87
C LEU A 119 15.33 -8.29 -5.09
N GLY A 120 15.20 -7.75 -6.30
CA GLY A 120 15.56 -8.43 -7.55
C GLY A 120 17.07 -8.62 -7.77
N ALA A 121 17.91 -8.17 -6.85
CA ALA A 121 19.36 -8.34 -6.92
C ALA A 121 19.78 -9.81 -6.71
N ILE A 122 20.83 -10.23 -7.41
CA ILE A 122 21.35 -11.61 -7.33
C ILE A 122 22.32 -11.73 -6.15
N ASN A 123 21.78 -12.04 -4.99
CA ASN A 123 22.51 -12.43 -3.77
C ASN A 123 22.19 -13.89 -3.36
N GLY A 124 21.81 -14.71 -4.34
CA GLY A 124 21.32 -16.09 -4.13
C GLY A 124 19.83 -16.17 -3.81
N ASN A 125 19.13 -15.04 -3.75
CA ASN A 125 17.69 -15.01 -3.58
C ASN A 125 16.96 -15.54 -4.82
N ARG A 126 15.80 -16.17 -4.59
CA ARG A 126 14.84 -16.59 -5.60
C ARG A 126 13.60 -15.72 -5.45
N LEU A 127 13.12 -15.15 -6.54
CA LEU A 127 11.98 -14.24 -6.52
C LEU A 127 10.85 -14.80 -7.38
N PHE A 128 9.67 -14.85 -6.77
CA PHE A 128 8.42 -15.25 -7.36
C PHE A 128 7.47 -14.06 -7.29
N LEU A 129 7.24 -13.42 -8.43
CA LEU A 129 6.28 -12.32 -8.54
C LEU A 129 4.93 -12.89 -8.96
N ALA A 130 3.93 -12.74 -8.10
CA ALA A 130 2.54 -13.01 -8.43
C ALA A 130 2.11 -11.99 -9.49
N GLY A 131 2.04 -12.43 -10.74
CA GLY A 131 1.61 -11.60 -11.87
C GLY A 131 0.09 -11.64 -12.08
N GLY A 132 -0.40 -10.74 -12.93
CA GLY A 132 -1.80 -10.57 -13.27
C GLY A 132 -2.03 -9.20 -13.91
N GLN A 133 -3.23 -8.64 -13.76
CA GLN A 133 -3.49 -7.24 -14.05
C GLN A 133 -2.89 -6.36 -12.96
N MET A 134 -2.05 -5.40 -13.37
CA MET A 134 -1.41 -4.45 -12.46
C MET A 134 -2.38 -3.36 -12.06
N ASP A 135 -2.49 -3.12 -10.76
CA ASP A 135 -3.01 -1.88 -10.20
C ASP A 135 -1.90 -0.82 -10.19
N TYR A 136 -2.14 0.33 -10.82
CA TYR A 136 -1.13 1.38 -10.96
C TYR A 136 -0.93 2.20 -9.69
N ASP A 137 -1.95 2.32 -8.84
CA ASP A 137 -1.87 3.08 -7.60
C ASP A 137 -1.13 2.27 -6.52
N TYR A 138 -1.29 0.95 -6.50
CA TYR A 138 -0.54 0.06 -5.62
C TYR A 138 0.77 -0.44 -6.23
N ARG A 139 0.94 -0.35 -7.56
CA ARG A 139 2.01 -0.99 -8.34
C ARG A 139 2.13 -2.48 -8.01
N ALA A 140 0.97 -3.14 -7.93
CA ALA A 140 0.84 -4.50 -7.44
C ALA A 140 -0.23 -5.29 -8.22
N PHE A 141 -0.25 -6.60 -7.99
CA PHE A 141 -1.20 -7.52 -8.61
C PHE A 141 -2.05 -8.15 -7.52
N SER A 142 -3.36 -7.98 -7.57
CA SER A 142 -4.25 -8.60 -6.58
C SER A 142 -5.52 -9.18 -7.19
N ASP A 143 -5.49 -9.44 -8.49
CA ASP A 143 -6.53 -10.16 -9.18
C ASP A 143 -6.55 -11.66 -8.81
N HIS A 144 -7.54 -12.37 -9.34
CA HIS A 144 -7.71 -13.80 -9.09
C HIS A 144 -6.51 -14.66 -9.52
N GLN A 145 -5.73 -14.24 -10.52
CA GLN A 145 -4.56 -14.98 -11.00
C GLN A 145 -3.40 -14.85 -10.02
N ALA A 146 -3.11 -13.62 -9.58
CA ALA A 146 -2.10 -13.34 -8.57
C ALA A 146 -2.46 -14.04 -7.24
N GLN A 147 -3.72 -14.00 -6.85
CA GLN A 147 -4.23 -14.69 -5.67
C GLN A 147 -4.04 -16.22 -5.77
N ALA A 148 -4.40 -16.83 -6.90
CA ALA A 148 -4.24 -18.27 -7.12
C ALA A 148 -2.76 -18.68 -7.11
N PHE A 149 -1.88 -17.85 -7.65
CA PHE A 149 -0.44 -18.05 -7.59
C PHE A 149 0.06 -18.11 -6.14
N VAL A 150 -0.31 -17.13 -5.31
CA VAL A 150 0.11 -17.07 -3.90
C VAL A 150 -0.45 -18.24 -3.09
N ARG A 151 -1.67 -18.73 -3.39
CA ARG A 151 -2.25 -19.93 -2.76
C ARG A 151 -1.38 -21.19 -2.94
N GLY A 152 -0.53 -21.24 -3.97
CA GLY A 152 0.38 -22.37 -4.22
C GLY A 152 1.60 -22.43 -3.29
N PHE A 153 1.79 -21.43 -2.42
CA PHE A 153 2.94 -21.33 -1.53
C PHE A 153 2.54 -21.43 -0.06
N THR A 154 3.46 -21.95 0.76
CA THR A 154 3.35 -21.99 2.23
C THR A 154 4.59 -21.30 2.82
N PRO A 155 4.65 -19.95 2.81
CA PRO A 155 5.80 -19.22 3.30
C PRO A 155 6.00 -19.46 4.80
N HIS A 156 7.25 -19.38 5.26
CA HIS A 156 7.55 -19.43 6.68
C HIS A 156 7.03 -18.17 7.39
N LEU A 157 7.19 -17.02 6.73
CA LEU A 157 6.77 -15.72 7.23
C LEU A 157 6.02 -14.95 6.14
N ALA A 158 4.85 -14.41 6.47
CA ALA A 158 4.21 -13.35 5.68
C ALA A 158 4.42 -12.00 6.37
N ILE A 159 4.95 -11.04 5.64
CA ILE A 159 5.08 -9.63 6.03
C ILE A 159 3.94 -8.89 5.35
N LEU A 160 2.97 -8.45 6.15
CA LEU A 160 1.76 -7.79 5.67
C LEU A 160 1.66 -6.38 6.24
N SER A 161 1.22 -5.44 5.41
CA SER A 161 0.88 -4.07 5.75
C SER A 161 -0.59 -3.88 5.40
N VAL A 162 -1.42 -3.64 6.41
CA VAL A 162 -2.89 -3.59 6.26
C VAL A 162 -3.41 -2.23 6.65
N GLY A 163 -4.47 -1.78 5.98
CA GLY A 163 -5.14 -0.51 6.29
C GLY A 163 -5.77 -0.46 7.69
N GLY A 164 -6.03 -1.62 8.31
CA GLY A 164 -6.45 -1.69 9.70
C GLY A 164 -6.59 -3.11 10.25
N ILE A 165 -6.74 -3.19 11.57
CA ILE A 165 -6.98 -4.44 12.30
C ILE A 165 -8.22 -4.27 13.18
N SER A 166 -9.12 -5.23 13.10
CA SER A 166 -10.31 -5.32 13.96
C SER A 166 -10.33 -6.67 14.66
N LEU A 167 -10.62 -6.68 15.96
CA LEU A 167 -10.78 -7.93 16.71
C LEU A 167 -11.91 -8.80 16.13
N ASP A 168 -12.96 -8.16 15.63
CA ASP A 168 -14.17 -8.85 15.16
C ASP A 168 -14.10 -9.17 13.66
N ARG A 169 -13.40 -8.34 12.88
CA ARG A 169 -13.36 -8.41 11.40
C ARG A 169 -12.00 -8.83 10.82
N GLY A 170 -10.98 -8.96 11.66
CA GLY A 170 -9.63 -9.33 11.23
C GLY A 170 -8.91 -8.21 10.49
N LEU A 171 -8.10 -8.60 9.49
CA LEU A 171 -7.33 -7.69 8.65
C LEU A 171 -8.26 -6.93 7.69
N MET A 172 -8.11 -5.62 7.64
CA MET A 172 -8.90 -4.72 6.80
C MET A 172 -8.01 -3.96 5.83
N ASP A 173 -8.51 -3.73 4.62
CA ASP A 173 -7.83 -2.95 3.59
C ASP A 173 -8.83 -2.05 2.85
N PHE A 174 -8.31 -1.02 2.19
CA PHE A 174 -9.08 -0.09 1.36
C PHE A 174 -9.40 -0.70 -0.01
N HIS A 175 -8.52 -1.58 -0.53
CA HIS A 175 -8.69 -2.24 -1.81
C HIS A 175 -9.15 -3.71 -1.64
N PRO A 176 -10.28 -4.14 -2.24
CA PRO A 176 -10.79 -5.50 -2.08
C PRO A 176 -9.80 -6.59 -2.52
N GLY A 177 -9.00 -6.32 -3.56
CA GLY A 177 -7.98 -7.24 -4.04
C GLY A 177 -6.86 -7.41 -3.00
N GLU A 178 -6.36 -6.31 -2.43
CA GLU A 178 -5.32 -6.37 -1.39
C GLU A 178 -5.87 -7.04 -0.13
N ALA A 179 -7.11 -6.73 0.28
CA ALA A 179 -7.76 -7.39 1.40
C ALA A 179 -7.80 -8.92 1.24
N GLU A 180 -8.15 -9.43 0.05
CA GLU A 180 -8.16 -10.86 -0.21
C GLU A 180 -6.74 -11.45 -0.29
N MET A 181 -5.79 -10.73 -0.89
CA MET A 181 -4.39 -11.14 -0.92
C MET A 181 -3.82 -11.31 0.50
N SER A 182 -4.04 -10.35 1.40
CA SER A 182 -3.59 -10.42 2.78
C SER A 182 -4.25 -11.57 3.54
N ARG A 183 -5.54 -11.86 3.30
CA ARG A 183 -6.21 -13.04 3.89
C ARG A 183 -5.60 -14.34 3.41
N ILE A 184 -5.28 -14.45 2.12
CA ILE A 184 -4.63 -15.63 1.55
C ILE A 184 -3.27 -15.83 2.20
N ALA A 185 -2.42 -14.80 2.21
CA ALA A 185 -1.10 -14.87 2.80
C ALA A 185 -1.14 -15.18 4.30
N TYR A 186 -2.08 -14.58 5.03
CA TYR A 186 -2.33 -14.88 6.44
C TYR A 186 -2.68 -16.35 6.66
N ALA A 187 -3.56 -16.92 5.81
CA ALA A 187 -4.02 -18.29 5.94
C ALA A 187 -2.97 -19.34 5.53
N THR A 188 -2.04 -19.01 4.62
CA THR A 188 -1.04 -19.96 4.11
C THR A 188 0.31 -19.87 4.82
N ALA A 189 0.63 -18.76 5.48
CA ALA A 189 1.90 -18.59 6.17
C ALA A 189 1.94 -19.29 7.53
N LYS A 190 3.13 -19.77 7.93
CA LYS A 190 3.34 -20.34 9.28
C LYS A 190 3.38 -19.26 10.37
N GLN A 191 3.91 -18.10 10.03
CA GLN A 191 3.99 -16.91 10.89
C GLN A 191 3.59 -15.68 10.08
N VAL A 192 2.99 -14.71 10.75
CA VAL A 192 2.60 -13.44 10.16
C VAL A 192 3.17 -12.30 10.98
N MET A 193 3.82 -11.37 10.31
CA MET A 193 4.26 -10.09 10.84
C MET A 193 3.40 -9.00 10.22
N LEU A 194 2.81 -8.15 11.08
CA LEU A 194 2.02 -7.00 10.65
C LEU A 194 2.85 -5.72 10.82
N GLY A 195 3.11 -5.02 9.73
CA GLY A 195 3.73 -3.70 9.71
C GLY A 195 2.67 -2.63 9.44
N VAL A 196 2.09 -2.08 10.51
CA VAL A 196 1.11 -0.99 10.46
C VAL A 196 1.78 0.35 10.74
#